data_AF-A0A1U8G5Y1-F1
#
_entry.id   AF-A0A1U8G5Y1-F1
#
_cell.length_a   1.000
_cell.length_b   1.000
_cell.length_c   1.000
_cell.angle_alpha   90.00
_cell.angle_beta   90.00
_cell.angle_gamma   90.00
#
_symmetry.space_group_name_H-M   'P 1'
#
loop_
_entity.id
_entity.type
_entity.pdbx_description
1 polymer ?
#
loop_
_entity_poly.entity_id
_entity_poly.type
_entity_poly.pdbx_seq_one_letter_code
_entity_poly.pdbx_strand_id
1 'polypeptide(L)'
;MIRENPKRIMIFMDCVTIAVSLAAIGCAIWLHFSDSNTPCEKVWEKPLLIVGVSILVVWGSGFVWSLSQIKFFFWIYLISSSLVYFGAFCLMVFSILVTNRNVSRALFGRGGDYSHYLLQKYVLNAEQINSCLADFEFCQRMPSGKGVELFKYSVSDIQSSCCKLPTYCDLEFHNATYLTMPKAGPPVADSDCVFWSNVQRELCFDCQLCKRAFLDNITKYWKIVSLVSFVLFLVLRFVYCVVHCVLKNRSKVYKRNKVYPV
;
A
#
# COMPACT_ATOMS: atom_id res chain seq x y z
N MET A 1 27.51 27.90 24.09
CA MET A 1 27.57 26.74 23.16
C MET A 1 26.13 26.23 23.10
N ILE A 2 25.34 26.29 22.02
CA ILE A 2 25.60 26.10 20.59
C ILE A 2 24.70 27.13 19.87
N ARG A 3 25.30 28.15 19.23
CA ARG A 3 24.58 28.99 18.26
C ARG A 3 24.63 28.25 16.93
N GLU A 4 23.85 27.18 16.82
CA GLU A 4 23.75 26.45 15.57
C GLU A 4 23.14 27.38 14.52
N ASN A 5 23.86 27.56 13.41
CA ASN A 5 23.35 28.32 12.28
C ASN A 5 22.12 27.56 11.75
N PRO A 6 20.89 28.12 11.78
CA PRO A 6 19.67 27.41 11.39
C PRO A 6 19.73 26.89 9.95
N LYS A 7 20.53 27.54 9.09
CA LYS A 7 20.82 27.07 7.73
C LYS A 7 21.55 25.73 7.70
N ARG A 8 22.52 25.49 8.60
CA ARG A 8 23.29 24.23 8.64
C ARG A 8 22.43 23.05 9.05
N ILE A 9 21.51 23.25 10.01
CA ILE A 9 20.55 22.22 10.42
C ILE A 9 19.63 21.85 9.25
N MET A 10 19.06 22.85 8.57
CA MET A 10 18.16 22.62 7.44
C MET A 10 18.85 21.85 6.30
N ILE A 11 20.06 22.28 5.93
CA ILE A 11 20.89 21.60 4.92
C ILE A 11 21.20 20.16 5.33
N PHE A 12 21.54 19.90 6.59
CA PHE A 12 21.80 18.55 7.09
C PHE A 12 20.56 17.65 6.98
N MET A 13 19.38 18.14 7.40
CA MET A 13 18.12 17.40 7.30
C MET A 13 17.74 17.11 5.83
N ASP A 14 17.97 18.07 4.93
CA ASP A 14 17.76 17.89 3.50
C ASP A 14 18.69 16.83 2.92
N CYS A 15 19.99 16.85 3.27
CA CYS A 15 20.96 15.84 2.84
C CYS A 15 20.60 14.44 3.31
N VAL A 16 20.21 14.28 4.58
CA VAL A 16 19.79 12.99 5.13
C VAL A 16 18.56 12.48 4.38
N THR A 17 17.58 13.33 4.13
CA THR A 17 16.35 12.91 3.43
C THR A 17 16.62 12.56 1.97
N ILE A 18 17.49 13.31 1.28
CA ILE A 18 17.94 12.98 -0.07
C ILE A 18 18.63 11.62 -0.09
N ALA A 19 19.53 11.35 0.85
CA ALA A 19 20.21 10.06 0.95
C ALA A 19 19.23 8.89 1.15
N VAL A 20 18.23 9.07 2.02
CA VAL A 20 17.15 8.08 2.21
C VAL A 20 16.33 7.89 0.93
N SER A 21 16.01 8.96 0.20
CA SER A 21 15.27 8.87 -1.06
C SER A 21 16.06 8.15 -2.16
N LEU A 22 17.38 8.39 -2.24
CA LEU A 22 18.26 7.69 -3.17
C LEU A 22 18.39 6.21 -2.81
N ALA A 23 18.46 5.88 -1.52
CA ALA A 23 18.43 4.49 -1.06
C ALA A 23 17.10 3.82 -1.44
N ALA A 24 15.96 4.49 -1.26
CA ALA A 24 14.65 3.96 -1.66
C ALA A 24 14.55 3.73 -3.18
N ILE A 25 15.05 4.66 -4.00
CA ILE A 25 15.13 4.50 -5.46
C ILE A 25 16.06 3.35 -5.82
N GLY A 26 17.22 3.25 -5.16
CA GLY A 26 18.17 2.14 -5.34
C GLY A 26 17.55 0.78 -5.02
N CYS A 27 16.80 0.69 -3.92
CA CYS A 27 16.02 -0.50 -3.58
C CYS A 27 14.96 -0.81 -4.64
N ALA A 28 14.23 0.19 -5.14
CA ALA A 28 13.25 -0.02 -6.20
C ALA A 28 13.89 -0.54 -7.50
N ILE A 29 15.03 0.03 -7.91
CA ILE A 29 15.80 -0.42 -9.06
C ILE A 29 16.34 -1.85 -8.84
N TRP A 30 16.83 -2.15 -7.63
CA TRP A 30 17.30 -3.49 -7.29
C TRP A 30 16.18 -4.53 -7.40
N LEU A 31 14.97 -4.22 -6.95
CA LEU A 31 13.79 -5.08 -7.10
C LEU A 31 13.42 -5.30 -8.57
N HIS A 32 13.66 -4.33 -9.44
CA HIS A 32 13.43 -4.45 -10.89
C HIS A 32 14.39 -5.45 -11.55
N PHE A 33 15.69 -5.34 -11.23
CA PHE A 33 16.75 -6.14 -11.85
C PHE A 33 17.02 -7.48 -11.17
N SER A 34 16.48 -7.71 -9.97
CA SER A 34 16.62 -9.00 -9.30
C SER A 34 15.69 -10.03 -9.95
N ASP A 35 16.25 -10.83 -10.84
CA ASP A 35 15.56 -11.98 -11.48
C ASP A 35 15.16 -13.08 -10.48
N SER A 36 15.69 -13.05 -9.26
CA SER A 36 15.38 -13.98 -8.17
C SER A 36 14.14 -13.62 -7.35
N ASN A 37 13.53 -12.46 -7.57
CA ASN A 37 12.46 -11.95 -6.72
C ASN A 37 11.08 -12.36 -7.26
N THR A 38 10.21 -12.80 -6.35
CA THR A 38 8.85 -13.25 -6.67
C THR A 38 8.04 -12.16 -7.40
N PRO A 39 7.07 -12.50 -8.28
CA PRO A 39 6.25 -11.50 -8.97
C PRO A 39 5.45 -10.64 -7.97
N CYS A 40 5.31 -11.10 -6.72
CA CYS A 40 4.67 -10.35 -5.63
C CYS A 40 5.54 -9.23 -5.05
N GLU A 41 6.86 -9.40 -5.02
CA GLU A 41 7.78 -8.35 -4.61
C GLU A 41 7.85 -7.22 -5.66
N LYS A 42 7.71 -7.57 -6.95
CA LYS A 42 7.66 -6.59 -8.06
C LYS A 42 6.43 -5.68 -8.02
N VAL A 43 5.37 -6.06 -7.30
CA VAL A 43 4.19 -5.18 -7.09
C VAL A 43 4.57 -3.90 -6.34
N TRP A 44 5.56 -3.95 -5.45
CA TRP A 44 6.01 -2.80 -4.66
C TRP A 44 7.02 -1.91 -5.38
N GLU A 45 7.57 -2.36 -6.51
CA GLU A 45 8.59 -1.65 -7.28
C GLU A 45 8.09 -0.27 -7.75
N LYS A 46 6.97 -0.26 -8.50
CA LYS A 46 6.38 0.97 -9.06
C LYS A 46 5.97 1.99 -7.99
N PRO A 47 5.22 1.63 -6.93
CA PRO A 47 4.86 2.61 -5.90
C PRO A 47 6.09 3.12 -5.13
N LEU A 48 7.08 2.27 -4.84
CA LEU A 48 8.31 2.68 -4.16
C LEU A 48 9.11 3.68 -5.00
N LEU A 49 9.23 3.43 -6.32
CA LEU A 49 9.93 4.32 -7.25
C LEU A 49 9.23 5.68 -7.38
N ILE A 50 7.90 5.70 -7.53
CA ILE A 50 7.12 6.95 -7.63
C ILE A 50 7.28 7.79 -6.35
N VAL A 51 7.20 7.16 -5.18
CA VAL A 51 7.36 7.86 -3.89
C VAL A 51 8.78 8.37 -3.72
N GLY A 52 9.79 7.55 -4.03
CA GLY A 52 11.21 7.93 -3.93
C GLY A 52 11.55 9.13 -4.82
N VAL A 53 11.13 9.13 -6.08
CA VAL A 53 11.35 10.25 -7.02
C VAL A 53 10.62 11.51 -6.55
N SER A 54 9.39 11.38 -6.06
CA SER A 54 8.62 12.53 -5.55
C SER A 54 9.31 13.22 -4.38
N ILE A 55 9.86 12.43 -3.45
CA ILE A 55 10.65 12.96 -2.32
C ILE A 55 11.94 13.60 -2.83
N LEU A 56 12.64 12.99 -3.78
CA LEU A 56 13.87 13.56 -4.33
C LEU A 56 13.65 14.94 -4.96
N VAL A 57 12.56 15.14 -5.70
CA VAL A 57 12.23 16.42 -6.35
C VAL A 57 11.96 17.52 -5.32
N VAL A 58 11.16 17.22 -4.29
CA VAL A 58 10.75 18.21 -3.29
C VAL A 58 11.95 18.59 -2.40
N TRP A 59 12.74 17.62 -1.94
CA TRP A 59 13.89 17.88 -1.07
C TRP A 59 15.11 18.41 -1.85
N GLY A 60 15.31 17.96 -3.09
CA GLY A 60 16.34 18.51 -3.97
C GLY A 60 16.10 19.98 -4.31
N SER A 61 14.86 20.35 -4.64
CA SER A 61 14.52 21.77 -4.88
C SER A 61 14.63 22.63 -3.61
N GLY A 62 14.27 22.08 -2.44
CA GLY A 62 14.48 22.71 -1.13
C GLY A 62 15.95 22.97 -0.81
N PHE A 63 16.80 21.96 -1.05
CA PHE A 63 18.24 22.05 -0.86
C PHE A 63 18.88 23.14 -1.75
N VAL A 64 18.56 23.13 -3.05
CA VAL A 64 19.07 24.13 -4.00
C VAL A 64 18.58 25.54 -3.61
N TRP A 65 17.31 25.66 -3.20
CA TRP A 65 16.79 26.93 -2.70
C TRP A 65 17.51 27.42 -1.44
N SER A 66 17.83 26.52 -0.50
CA SER A 66 18.58 26.84 0.72
C SER A 66 19.94 27.47 0.42
N LEU A 67 20.66 26.93 -0.58
CA LEU A 67 21.98 27.40 -1.01
C LEU A 67 21.92 28.71 -1.81
N SER A 68 21.03 28.79 -2.81
CA SER A 68 21.07 29.86 -3.80
C SER A 68 20.08 31.00 -3.52
N GLN A 69 19.06 30.79 -2.68
CA GLN A 69 17.99 31.76 -2.36
C GLN A 69 17.26 32.33 -3.61
N ILE A 70 17.33 31.62 -4.74
CA ILE A 70 16.71 32.03 -6.01
C ILE A 70 15.20 31.77 -5.94
N LYS A 71 14.40 32.76 -6.36
CA LYS A 71 12.93 32.68 -6.33
C LYS A 71 12.35 31.54 -7.17
N PHE A 72 13.00 31.15 -8.26
CA PHE A 72 12.55 30.05 -9.13
C PHE A 72 12.47 28.71 -8.38
N PHE A 73 13.54 28.31 -7.69
CA PHE A 73 13.57 27.08 -6.90
C PHE A 73 12.59 27.11 -5.72
N PHE A 74 12.36 28.28 -5.13
CA PHE A 74 11.34 28.47 -4.10
C PHE A 74 9.93 28.12 -4.60
N TRP A 75 9.57 28.57 -5.81
CA TRP A 75 8.26 28.25 -6.40
C TRP A 75 8.11 26.77 -6.73
N ILE A 76 9.14 26.15 -7.29
CA ILE A 76 9.16 24.70 -7.53
C ILE A 76 8.96 23.93 -6.22
N TYR A 77 9.68 24.32 -5.16
CA TYR A 77 9.54 23.73 -3.83
C TYR A 77 8.10 23.85 -3.30
N LEU A 78 7.47 25.04 -3.41
CA LEU A 78 6.09 25.24 -2.97
C LEU A 78 5.07 24.41 -3.76
N ILE A 79 5.19 24.37 -5.09
CA ILE A 79 4.26 23.62 -5.95
C ILE A 79 4.39 22.12 -5.67
N SER A 80 5.63 21.62 -5.66
CA SER A 80 5.90 20.20 -5.42
C SER A 80 5.47 19.76 -4.01
N SER A 81 5.73 20.56 -2.98
CA SER A 81 5.26 20.30 -1.61
C SER A 81 3.72 20.29 -1.51
N SER A 82 3.05 21.18 -2.24
CA SER A 82 1.57 21.20 -2.30
C SER A 82 1.01 19.95 -2.98
N LEU A 83 1.68 19.45 -4.02
CA LEU A 83 1.29 18.21 -4.70
C LEU A 83 1.43 17.00 -3.78
N VAL A 84 2.52 16.91 -3.00
CA VAL A 84 2.71 15.86 -1.99
C VAL A 84 1.63 15.91 -0.92
N TYR A 85 1.26 17.11 -0.43
CA TYR A 85 0.17 17.28 0.53
C TYR A 85 -1.17 16.78 -0.03
N PHE A 86 -1.51 17.15 -1.27
CA PHE A 86 -2.72 16.68 -1.92
C PHE A 86 -2.71 15.16 -2.15
N GLY A 87 -1.57 14.60 -2.58
CA GLY A 87 -1.38 13.16 -2.71
C GLY A 87 -1.59 12.43 -1.38
N ALA A 88 -1.01 12.94 -0.28
CA ALA A 88 -1.19 12.39 1.05
C ALA A 88 -2.65 12.46 1.53
N PHE A 89 -3.38 13.52 1.18
CA PHE A 89 -4.81 13.63 1.44
C PHE A 89 -5.61 12.55 0.69
N CYS A 90 -5.37 12.39 -0.61
CA CYS A 90 -6.02 11.36 -1.42
C CYS A 90 -5.72 9.95 -0.88
N LEU A 91 -4.46 9.67 -0.52
CA LEU A 91 -4.05 8.41 0.09
C LEU A 91 -4.70 8.19 1.46
N MET A 92 -4.85 9.23 2.28
CA MET A 92 -5.57 9.13 3.55
C MET A 92 -7.03 8.73 3.30
N VAL A 93 -7.73 9.46 2.42
CA VAL A 93 -9.14 9.18 2.09
C VAL A 93 -9.28 7.75 1.55
N PHE A 94 -8.44 7.36 0.60
CA PHE A 94 -8.44 6.01 0.04
C PHE A 94 -8.17 4.94 1.11
N SER A 95 -7.20 5.15 1.98
CA SER A 95 -6.87 4.21 3.06
C SER A 95 -8.02 4.06 4.05
N ILE A 96 -8.72 5.14 4.40
CA ILE A 96 -9.91 5.10 5.26
C ILE A 96 -11.05 4.34 4.57
N LEU A 97 -11.25 4.57 3.28
CA LEU A 97 -12.27 3.87 2.48
C LEU A 97 -12.00 2.36 2.40
N VAL A 98 -10.74 1.95 2.25
CA VAL A 98 -10.35 0.54 2.19
C VAL A 98 -10.46 -0.13 3.57
N THR A 99 -10.08 0.57 4.63
CA THR A 99 -9.98 -0.02 5.98
C THR A 99 -11.30 -0.03 6.74
N ASN A 100 -12.18 0.93 6.49
CA ASN A 100 -13.43 1.10 7.22
C ASN A 100 -14.65 0.85 6.34
N ARG A 101 -15.14 -0.39 6.37
CA ARG A 101 -16.33 -0.84 5.64
C ARG A 101 -17.59 -0.03 5.97
N ASN A 102 -17.66 0.60 7.15
CA ASN A 102 -18.80 1.44 7.52
C ASN A 102 -18.75 2.80 6.81
N VAL A 103 -17.55 3.39 6.68
CA VAL A 103 -17.35 4.65 5.94
C VAL A 103 -17.59 4.44 4.45
N SER A 104 -17.08 3.35 3.87
CA SER A 104 -17.32 3.03 2.46
C SER A 104 -18.81 2.80 2.17
N ARG A 105 -19.52 2.09 3.06
CA ARG A 105 -20.98 1.86 2.93
C ARG A 105 -21.80 3.14 3.07
N ALA A 106 -21.39 4.06 3.93
CA ALA A 106 -22.07 5.35 4.12
C ALA A 106 -21.93 6.28 2.91
N LEU A 107 -20.77 6.28 2.23
CA LEU A 107 -20.50 7.14 1.09
C LEU A 107 -21.02 6.58 -0.24
N PHE A 108 -21.05 5.26 -0.41
CA PHE A 108 -21.36 4.61 -1.70
C PHE A 108 -22.61 3.71 -1.70
N GLY A 109 -23.30 3.53 -0.58
CA GLY A 109 -24.57 2.80 -0.48
C GLY A 109 -24.46 1.31 -0.13
N ARG A 110 -25.63 0.65 -0.03
CA ARG A 110 -25.85 -0.70 0.57
C ARG A 110 -25.41 -1.91 -0.28
N GLY A 111 -24.43 -1.76 -1.18
CA GLY A 111 -23.79 -2.88 -1.88
C GLY A 111 -22.55 -3.33 -1.10
N GLY A 112 -22.62 -4.46 -0.41
CA GLY A 112 -21.51 -5.01 0.37
C GLY A 112 -20.24 -5.19 -0.47
N ASP A 113 -19.08 -4.95 0.16
CA ASP A 113 -17.73 -5.24 -0.32
C ASP A 113 -17.06 -4.25 -1.31
N TYR A 114 -17.38 -2.96 -1.20
CA TYR A 114 -16.66 -1.91 -1.92
C TYR A 114 -15.15 -1.83 -1.59
N SER A 115 -14.74 -2.19 -0.36
CA SER A 115 -13.32 -2.27 0.02
C SER A 115 -12.56 -3.31 -0.80
N HIS A 116 -13.19 -4.47 -1.07
CA HIS A 116 -12.62 -5.54 -1.89
C HIS A 116 -12.58 -5.13 -3.36
N TYR A 117 -13.63 -4.46 -3.86
CA TYR A 117 -13.65 -3.89 -5.20
C TYR A 117 -12.52 -2.88 -5.43
N LEU A 118 -12.29 -1.95 -4.50
CA LEU A 118 -11.22 -0.95 -4.60
C LEU A 118 -9.83 -1.59 -4.62
N LEU A 119 -9.60 -2.58 -3.76
CA LEU A 119 -8.34 -3.32 -3.72
C LEU A 119 -8.09 -4.08 -5.04
N GLN A 120 -9.12 -4.75 -5.56
CA GLN A 120 -9.01 -5.49 -6.83
C GLN A 120 -8.80 -4.57 -8.04
N LYS A 121 -9.31 -3.32 -7.99
CA LYS A 121 -9.25 -2.40 -9.13
C LYS A 121 -8.02 -1.50 -9.13
N TYR A 122 -7.54 -1.08 -7.95
CA TYR A 122 -6.51 -0.04 -7.84
C TYR A 122 -5.20 -0.52 -7.22
N VAL A 123 -5.20 -1.65 -6.51
CA VAL A 123 -4.01 -2.14 -5.79
C VAL A 123 -3.45 -3.38 -6.47
N LEU A 124 -4.27 -4.40 -6.72
CA LEU A 124 -3.83 -5.69 -7.26
C LEU A 124 -4.86 -6.24 -8.26
N ASN A 125 -4.44 -6.41 -9.51
CA ASN A 125 -5.28 -7.06 -10.53
C ASN A 125 -5.40 -8.56 -10.26
N ALA A 126 -6.48 -9.20 -10.71
CA ALA A 126 -6.70 -10.64 -10.51
C ALA A 126 -5.52 -11.51 -10.98
N GLU A 127 -4.92 -11.17 -12.12
CA GLU A 127 -3.74 -11.86 -12.66
C GLU A 127 -2.49 -11.70 -11.77
N GLN A 128 -2.32 -10.54 -11.12
CA GLN A 128 -1.22 -10.28 -10.19
C GLN A 128 -1.41 -11.01 -8.86
N ILE A 129 -2.67 -11.16 -8.43
CA ILE A 129 -3.01 -11.97 -7.25
C ILE A 129 -2.68 -13.44 -7.52
N ASN A 130 -3.06 -13.96 -8.69
CA ASN A 130 -2.80 -15.35 -9.05
C ASN A 130 -1.30 -15.63 -9.22
N SER A 131 -0.53 -14.72 -9.82
CA SER A 131 0.92 -14.88 -9.92
C SER A 131 1.62 -14.75 -8.56
N CYS A 132 1.16 -13.85 -7.67
CA CYS A 132 1.60 -13.77 -6.28
C CYS A 132 1.33 -15.08 -5.50
N LEU A 133 0.16 -15.68 -5.68
CA LEU A 133 -0.29 -16.87 -4.95
C LEU A 133 0.34 -18.16 -5.51
N ALA A 134 0.59 -18.24 -6.81
CA ALA A 134 1.25 -19.38 -7.44
C ALA A 134 2.74 -19.48 -7.09
N ASP A 135 3.39 -18.35 -6.83
CA ASP A 135 4.83 -18.27 -6.57
C ASP A 135 5.20 -18.33 -5.08
N PHE A 136 4.35 -17.78 -4.21
CA PHE A 136 4.44 -18.15 -2.81
C PHE A 136 3.90 -19.57 -2.67
N GLU A 137 4.80 -20.53 -2.41
CA GLU A 137 4.55 -21.88 -1.94
C GLU A 137 3.75 -21.96 -0.61
N PHE A 138 2.80 -21.05 -0.35
CA PHE A 138 1.90 -20.99 0.80
C PHE A 138 1.23 -22.35 1.05
N CYS A 139 0.90 -23.11 0.00
CA CYS A 139 0.31 -24.44 0.12
C CYS A 139 1.33 -25.58 0.26
N GLN A 140 2.58 -25.40 -0.18
CA GLN A 140 3.63 -26.43 -0.10
C GLN A 140 4.30 -26.50 1.28
N ARG A 141 4.29 -25.40 2.05
CA ARG A 141 4.73 -25.40 3.46
C ARG A 141 3.70 -25.99 4.44
N MET A 142 2.62 -26.59 3.96
CA MET A 142 1.73 -27.36 4.84
C MET A 142 2.41 -28.68 5.24
N PRO A 143 2.43 -29.03 6.53
CA PRO A 143 2.84 -30.38 6.93
C PRO A 143 1.88 -31.38 6.27
N SER A 144 2.43 -32.32 5.49
CA SER A 144 1.67 -33.46 4.94
C SER A 144 1.28 -34.41 6.08
N GLY A 145 0.20 -34.08 6.79
CA GLY A 145 -0.42 -34.89 7.83
C GLY A 145 -1.79 -35.40 7.38
N LYS A 146 -2.10 -36.66 7.69
CA LYS A 146 -3.43 -37.24 7.49
C LYS A 146 -4.47 -36.43 8.28
N GLY A 147 -5.67 -36.34 7.71
CA GLY A 147 -6.75 -35.46 8.13
C GLY A 147 -7.09 -35.47 9.63
N VAL A 148 -7.81 -34.42 10.02
CA VAL A 148 -8.37 -34.13 11.35
C VAL A 148 -7.40 -33.57 12.40
N GLU A 149 -6.09 -33.86 12.34
CA GLU A 149 -5.11 -33.23 13.26
C GLU A 149 -4.51 -31.90 12.75
N LEU A 150 -4.63 -31.60 11.45
CA LEU A 150 -4.27 -30.30 10.87
C LEU A 150 -5.16 -29.14 11.35
N PHE A 151 -6.26 -29.43 12.07
CA PHE A 151 -7.23 -28.46 12.55
C PHE A 151 -6.77 -27.69 13.81
N LYS A 152 -5.59 -28.03 14.37
CA LYS A 152 -5.15 -27.56 15.69
C LYS A 152 -4.03 -26.51 15.65
N TYR A 153 -3.38 -26.30 14.50
CA TYR A 153 -2.35 -25.28 14.34
C TYR A 153 -2.91 -24.02 13.69
N SER A 154 -2.46 -22.84 14.16
CA SER A 154 -2.84 -21.53 13.64
C SER A 154 -2.25 -21.31 12.25
N VAL A 155 -2.90 -21.87 11.24
CA VAL A 155 -2.64 -21.64 9.82
C VAL A 155 -3.16 -20.24 9.48
N SER A 156 -2.44 -19.45 8.65
CA SER A 156 -2.90 -18.10 8.30
C SER A 156 -4.24 -18.17 7.54
N ASP A 157 -5.12 -17.18 7.73
CA ASP A 157 -6.47 -17.16 7.11
C ASP A 157 -6.40 -17.43 5.58
N ILE A 158 -5.37 -16.90 4.91
CA ILE A 158 -5.09 -17.13 3.48
C ILE A 158 -4.84 -18.62 3.19
N GLN A 159 -4.01 -19.27 4.00
CA GLN A 159 -3.63 -20.66 3.81
C GLN A 159 -4.83 -21.60 4.03
N SER A 160 -5.76 -21.24 4.93
CA SER A 160 -7.01 -22.00 5.13
C SER A 160 -8.11 -21.72 4.09
N SER A 161 -8.04 -20.62 3.34
CA SER A 161 -9.05 -20.27 2.34
C SER A 161 -8.61 -20.54 0.90
N CYS A 162 -7.31 -20.56 0.63
CA CYS A 162 -6.74 -20.84 -0.70
C CYS A 162 -6.23 -22.29 -0.84
N CYS A 163 -5.71 -22.88 0.25
CA CYS A 163 -5.12 -24.23 0.22
C CYS A 163 -6.01 -25.32 0.86
N LYS A 164 -7.01 -24.93 1.67
CA LYS A 164 -7.97 -25.87 2.28
C LYS A 164 -9.33 -25.72 1.61
N LEU A 165 -9.88 -26.84 1.20
CA LEU A 165 -11.12 -26.91 0.44
C LEU A 165 -12.33 -26.72 1.37
N PRO A 166 -13.36 -25.96 0.97
CA PRO A 166 -14.53 -25.75 1.80
C PRO A 166 -15.30 -27.05 2.02
N THR A 167 -15.73 -27.30 3.26
CA THR A 167 -16.46 -28.53 3.64
C THR A 167 -17.81 -28.68 2.94
N TYR A 168 -18.31 -27.65 2.26
CA TYR A 168 -19.59 -27.68 1.53
C TYR A 168 -19.49 -28.22 0.09
N CYS A 169 -18.27 -28.41 -0.45
CA CYS A 169 -18.11 -28.93 -1.81
C CYS A 169 -18.31 -30.46 -1.90
N ASP A 170 -18.43 -31.17 -0.77
CA ASP A 170 -18.74 -32.61 -0.66
C ASP A 170 -17.97 -33.49 -1.68
N LEU A 171 -16.66 -33.23 -1.81
CA LEU A 171 -15.80 -33.89 -2.79
C LEU A 171 -15.42 -35.31 -2.33
N GLU A 172 -15.41 -36.26 -3.27
CA GLU A 172 -15.00 -37.64 -3.00
C GLU A 172 -13.47 -37.70 -2.87
N PHE A 173 -13.00 -38.06 -1.68
CA PHE A 173 -11.58 -38.25 -1.40
C PHE A 173 -11.12 -39.59 -1.99
N HIS A 174 -10.36 -39.54 -3.08
CA HIS A 174 -9.64 -40.73 -3.56
C HIS A 174 -8.25 -40.87 -2.91
N ASN A 175 -7.55 -39.75 -2.64
CA ASN A 175 -6.25 -39.70 -1.93
C ASN A 175 -6.04 -38.34 -1.23
N ALA A 176 -4.99 -38.21 -0.41
CA ALA A 176 -4.67 -36.96 0.32
C ALA A 176 -4.42 -35.72 -0.57
N THR A 177 -4.10 -35.94 -1.85
CA THR A 177 -3.81 -34.90 -2.85
C THR A 177 -4.69 -35.00 -4.11
N TYR A 178 -5.59 -35.98 -4.19
CA TYR A 178 -6.43 -36.20 -5.37
C TYR A 178 -7.89 -36.27 -4.96
N LEU A 179 -8.62 -35.21 -5.29
CA LEU A 179 -10.07 -35.13 -5.06
C LEU A 179 -10.80 -35.09 -6.40
N THR A 180 -12.01 -35.65 -6.41
CA THR A 180 -12.90 -35.67 -7.58
C THR A 180 -14.24 -35.06 -7.21
N MET A 181 -14.88 -34.41 -8.19
CA MET A 181 -16.24 -33.92 -8.01
C MET A 181 -17.24 -35.07 -7.90
N PRO A 182 -18.22 -34.98 -6.97
CA PRO A 182 -19.34 -35.90 -6.97
C PRO A 182 -20.11 -35.73 -8.28
N LYS A 183 -20.51 -36.87 -8.87
CA LYS A 183 -21.21 -36.92 -10.17
C LYS A 183 -22.53 -36.15 -10.21
N ALA A 184 -23.07 -35.77 -9.05
CA ALA A 184 -24.30 -34.99 -8.89
C ALA A 184 -24.10 -33.47 -8.99
N GLY A 185 -22.86 -32.99 -9.05
CA GLY A 185 -22.53 -31.56 -8.99
C GLY A 185 -22.61 -30.97 -7.57
N PRO A 186 -22.12 -29.73 -7.37
CA PRO A 186 -22.06 -29.11 -6.05
C PRO A 186 -23.46 -28.71 -5.54
N PRO A 187 -23.71 -28.78 -4.22
CA PRO A 187 -25.04 -28.58 -3.63
C PRO A 187 -25.50 -27.10 -3.59
N VAL A 188 -24.62 -26.14 -3.92
CA VAL A 188 -24.90 -24.69 -3.83
C VAL A 188 -24.54 -23.99 -5.14
N ALA A 189 -25.41 -23.10 -5.61
CA ALA A 189 -25.31 -22.42 -6.90
C ALA A 189 -24.12 -21.44 -7.07
N ASP A 190 -23.36 -21.17 -6.01
CA ASP A 190 -22.19 -20.25 -6.00
C ASP A 190 -20.87 -21.05 -5.85
N SER A 191 -20.74 -22.15 -6.60
CA SER A 191 -19.75 -23.17 -6.31
C SER A 191 -18.37 -22.84 -6.89
N ASP A 192 -17.56 -22.16 -6.08
CA ASP A 192 -16.08 -22.14 -6.16
C ASP A 192 -15.47 -23.55 -6.39
N CYS A 193 -16.23 -24.62 -6.10
CA CYS A 193 -15.89 -26.01 -6.37
C CYS A 193 -15.53 -26.29 -7.85
N VAL A 194 -16.06 -25.54 -8.83
CA VAL A 194 -15.81 -25.75 -10.28
C VAL A 194 -14.43 -25.27 -10.73
N PHE A 195 -13.86 -24.29 -10.03
CA PHE A 195 -12.54 -23.72 -10.36
C PHE A 195 -11.39 -24.46 -9.69
N TRP A 196 -11.69 -25.55 -8.98
CA TRP A 196 -10.67 -26.29 -8.26
C TRP A 196 -9.85 -27.21 -9.19
N SER A 197 -8.53 -27.05 -9.17
CA SER A 197 -7.58 -27.93 -9.87
C SER A 197 -6.77 -28.78 -8.89
N ASN A 198 -6.43 -29.99 -9.33
CA ASN A 198 -5.46 -30.87 -8.67
C ASN A 198 -4.00 -30.41 -8.89
N VAL A 199 -3.75 -29.40 -9.72
CA VAL A 199 -2.42 -28.87 -10.00
C VAL A 199 -1.99 -27.92 -8.89
N GLN A 200 -0.84 -28.20 -8.24
CA GLN A 200 -0.31 -27.44 -7.09
C GLN A 200 -0.05 -25.94 -7.37
N ARG A 201 -0.06 -25.52 -8.64
CA ARG A 201 0.14 -24.12 -9.08
C ARG A 201 -1.16 -23.44 -9.52
N GLU A 202 -2.27 -24.18 -9.57
CA GLU A 202 -3.55 -23.73 -10.12
C GLU A 202 -4.71 -24.19 -9.22
N LEU A 203 -4.50 -24.36 -7.90
CA LEU A 203 -5.55 -24.76 -6.95
C LEU A 203 -6.73 -23.76 -6.96
N CYS A 204 -7.46 -23.61 -5.85
CA CYS A 204 -8.56 -22.65 -5.74
C CYS A 204 -8.10 -21.17 -5.72
N PHE A 205 -7.04 -20.77 -6.44
CA PHE A 205 -6.56 -19.38 -6.52
C PHE A 205 -7.59 -18.45 -7.19
N ASP A 206 -8.34 -18.98 -8.17
CA ASP A 206 -9.44 -18.25 -8.81
C ASP A 206 -10.77 -18.28 -8.04
N CYS A 207 -10.83 -19.00 -6.92
CA CYS A 207 -12.04 -19.10 -6.11
C CYS A 207 -12.31 -17.80 -5.35
N GLN A 208 -13.58 -17.43 -5.26
CA GLN A 208 -14.00 -16.21 -4.56
C GLN A 208 -13.61 -16.24 -3.08
N LEU A 209 -13.63 -17.41 -2.43
CA LEU A 209 -13.17 -17.56 -1.05
C LEU A 209 -11.68 -17.23 -0.86
N CYS A 210 -10.82 -17.72 -1.74
CA CYS A 210 -9.38 -17.43 -1.69
C CYS A 210 -9.11 -15.94 -1.90
N LYS A 211 -9.76 -15.35 -2.91
CA LYS A 211 -9.67 -13.93 -3.20
C LYS A 211 -10.16 -13.05 -2.05
N ARG A 212 -11.28 -13.40 -1.43
CA ARG A 212 -11.82 -12.69 -0.25
C ARG A 212 -10.85 -12.77 0.93
N ALA A 213 -10.28 -13.94 1.21
CA ALA A 213 -9.32 -14.11 2.30
C ALA A 213 -8.01 -13.34 2.08
N PHE A 214 -7.51 -13.31 0.84
CA PHE A 214 -6.35 -12.52 0.46
C PHE A 214 -6.61 -11.01 0.62
N LEU A 215 -7.77 -10.53 0.16
CA LEU A 215 -8.20 -9.13 0.30
C LEU A 215 -8.39 -8.73 1.77
N ASP A 216 -8.90 -9.63 2.62
CA ASP A 216 -9.02 -9.37 4.06
C ASP A 216 -7.66 -9.31 4.75
N ASN A 217 -6.71 -10.17 4.36
CA ASN A 217 -5.34 -10.08 4.87
C ASN A 217 -4.67 -8.77 4.47
N ILE A 218 -4.82 -8.34 3.21
CA ILE A 218 -4.33 -7.04 2.74
C ILE A 218 -4.96 -5.91 3.54
N THR A 219 -6.28 -5.96 3.77
CA THR A 219 -7.00 -4.95 4.54
C THR A 219 -6.41 -4.77 5.96
N LYS A 220 -5.88 -5.83 6.59
CA LYS A 220 -5.17 -5.72 7.88
C LYS A 220 -3.92 -4.85 7.77
N TYR A 221 -3.07 -5.04 6.76
CA TYR A 221 -1.90 -4.18 6.53
C TYR A 221 -2.29 -2.74 6.20
N TRP A 222 -3.36 -2.55 5.41
CA TRP A 222 -3.87 -1.22 5.09
C TRP A 222 -4.35 -0.44 6.31
N LYS A 223 -4.73 -1.08 7.42
CA LYS A 223 -5.05 -0.37 8.68
C LYS A 223 -3.84 0.37 9.23
N ILE A 224 -2.66 -0.24 9.18
CA ILE A 224 -1.40 0.39 9.59
C ILE A 224 -1.09 1.53 8.63
N VAL A 225 -1.20 1.31 7.33
CA VAL A 225 -1.00 2.34 6.30
C VAL A 225 -1.95 3.52 6.48
N SER A 226 -3.22 3.27 6.81
CA SER A 226 -4.22 4.30 7.08
C SER A 226 -3.85 5.14 8.31
N LEU A 227 -3.39 4.50 9.39
CA LEU A 227 -2.94 5.21 10.59
C LEU A 227 -1.72 6.09 10.29
N VAL A 228 -0.71 5.52 9.64
CA VAL A 228 0.52 6.25 9.26
C VAL A 228 0.18 7.42 8.33
N SER A 229 -0.65 7.20 7.31
CA SER A 229 -1.09 8.24 6.39
C SER A 229 -1.85 9.35 7.09
N PHE A 230 -2.70 9.02 8.07
CA PHE A 230 -3.45 10.00 8.86
C PHE A 230 -2.50 10.88 9.69
N VAL A 231 -1.57 10.27 10.43
CA VAL A 231 -0.57 10.99 11.22
C VAL A 231 0.32 11.86 10.34
N LEU A 232 0.80 11.32 9.23
CA LEU A 232 1.63 12.06 8.26
C LEU A 232 0.90 13.29 7.73
N PHE A 233 -0.37 13.14 7.35
CA PHE A 233 -1.18 14.27 6.87
C PHE A 233 -1.35 15.35 7.93
N LEU A 234 -1.58 15.00 9.21
CA LEU A 234 -1.66 15.98 10.29
C LEU A 234 -0.35 16.76 10.48
N VAL A 235 0.79 16.07 10.41
CA VAL A 235 2.12 16.70 10.49
C VAL A 235 2.33 17.65 9.31
N LEU A 236 2.06 17.20 8.08
CA LEU A 236 2.17 18.03 6.88
C LEU A 236 1.24 19.25 6.95
N ARG A 237 0.00 19.06 7.44
CA ARG A 237 -0.97 20.15 7.64
C ARG A 237 -0.46 21.18 8.63
N PHE A 238 0.12 20.74 9.75
CA PHE A 238 0.70 21.61 10.75
C PHE A 238 1.86 22.43 10.17
N VAL A 239 2.81 21.79 9.49
CA VAL A 239 3.94 22.47 8.83
C VAL A 239 3.44 23.48 7.79
N TYR A 240 2.46 23.10 6.96
CA TYR A 240 1.86 23.99 5.98
C TYR A 240 1.21 25.22 6.62
N CYS A 241 0.47 25.04 7.73
CA CYS A 241 -0.09 26.15 8.51
C CYS A 241 1.00 27.12 8.98
N VAL A 242 2.07 26.60 9.59
CA VAL A 242 3.17 27.41 10.12
C VAL A 242 3.86 28.20 8.99
N VAL A 243 4.21 27.55 7.89
CA VAL A 243 4.84 28.20 6.72
C VAL A 243 3.93 29.30 6.17
N HIS A 244 2.65 29.02 5.99
CA HIS A 244 1.70 30.00 5.47
C HIS A 244 1.50 31.18 6.44
N CYS A 245 1.46 30.94 7.75
CA CYS A 245 1.42 31.99 8.77
C CYS A 245 2.66 32.89 8.71
N VAL A 246 3.86 32.32 8.57
CA VAL A 246 5.11 33.08 8.44
C VAL A 246 5.12 33.93 7.16
N LEU A 247 4.72 33.35 6.02
CA LEU A 247 4.65 34.07 4.74
C LEU A 247 3.63 35.22 4.78
N LYS A 248 2.45 34.99 5.37
CA LYS A 248 1.41 36.01 5.56
C LYS A 248 1.89 37.14 6.47
N ASN A 249 2.64 36.83 7.53
CA ASN A 249 3.21 37.87 8.39
C ASN A 249 4.28 38.69 7.68
N ARG A 250 5.18 38.08 6.90
CA ARG A 250 6.18 38.80 6.11
C ARG A 250 5.54 39.74 5.08
N SER A 251 4.47 39.31 4.40
CA SER A 251 3.78 40.15 3.42
C SER A 251 3.09 41.36 4.07
N LYS A 252 2.54 41.20 5.27
CA LYS A 252 1.99 42.32 6.06
C LYS A 252 3.06 43.32 6.49
N VAL A 253 4.21 42.84 6.99
CA VAL A 253 5.35 43.70 7.37
C VAL A 253 5.89 44.47 6.16
N TYR A 254 6.08 43.78 5.03
CA TYR A 254 6.52 44.43 3.79
C TYR A 254 5.54 45.51 3.31
N LYS A 255 4.23 45.23 3.32
CA LYS A 255 3.21 46.24 2.99
C LYS A 255 3.24 47.42 3.96
N ARG A 256 3.40 47.18 5.26
CA ARG A 256 3.48 48.24 6.28
C ARG A 256 4.70 49.14 6.05
N ASN A 257 5.88 48.58 5.81
CA ASN A 257 7.11 49.34 5.55
C ASN A 257 7.05 50.12 4.22
N LYS A 258 6.24 49.67 3.26
CA LYS A 258 6.02 50.40 2.00
C LYS A 258 5.08 51.61 2.16
N VAL A 259 4.12 51.54 3.10
CA VAL A 259 3.17 52.64 3.40
C VAL A 259 3.76 53.63 4.39
N TYR A 260 4.56 53.16 5.35
CA TYR A 260 5.27 53.99 6.32
C TYR A 260 6.77 53.64 6.27
N PRO A 261 7.54 54.27 5.36
CA PRO A 261 8.99 54.14 5.39
C PRO A 261 9.51 54.80 6.67
N VAL A 262 10.28 54.05 7.47
CA VAL A 262 11.03 54.54 8.63
C VAL A 262 12.37 55.07 8.16
#